data_AF-G6YDY4-F1
#
_entry.id   AF-G6YDY4-F1
#
_cell.length_a   1.000
_cell.length_b   1.000
_cell.length_c   1.000
_cell.angle_alpha   90.00
_cell.angle_beta   90.00
_cell.angle_gamma   90.00
#
_symmetry.space_group_name_H-M   'P 1'
#
loop_
_entity.id
_entity.type
_entity.pdbx_description
1 polymer ?
#
loop_
_entity_poly.entity_id
_entity_poly.type
_entity_poly.pdbx_seq_one_letter_code
_entity_poly.pdbx_strand_id
1 'polypeptide(L)'
;MEHIAALLLVIGCSNTMTECRELSVPVSVFETAAECTAERPFALTDVQGQAAHIVAECLTVDPALEDDYDQIVWNVRPDGTLDASLQVSNLVVASNAARPEKDYLSQQ
;
A
#
# COMPACT_ATOMS: atom_id res chain seq x y z
N MET A 1 16.54 3.12 -13.98
CA MET A 1 15.74 3.17 -12.75
C MET A 1 14.47 2.46 -13.14
N GLU A 2 14.21 1.32 -12.51
CA GLU A 2 13.01 0.51 -12.77
C GLU A 2 11.79 1.34 -12.35
N HIS A 3 10.81 1.51 -13.24
CA HIS A 3 9.57 2.22 -12.94
C HIS A 3 8.58 1.24 -12.31
N ILE A 4 7.81 1.69 -11.33
CA ILE A 4 6.72 0.88 -10.77
C ILE A 4 5.48 1.08 -11.65
N ALA A 5 4.91 -0.02 -12.15
CA ALA A 5 3.66 0.03 -12.93
C ALA A 5 2.47 -0.59 -12.19
N ALA A 6 2.70 -1.44 -11.19
CA ALA A 6 1.63 -2.08 -10.45
C ALA A 6 1.98 -2.37 -8.99
N LEU A 7 0.96 -2.28 -8.14
CA LEU A 7 1.01 -2.66 -6.73
C LEU A 7 -0.01 -3.77 -6.44
N LEU A 8 0.44 -4.85 -5.83
CA LEU A 8 -0.42 -5.94 -5.38
C LEU A 8 -0.91 -5.65 -3.96
N LEU A 9 -2.22 -5.43 -3.83
CA LEU A 9 -2.89 -5.29 -2.55
C LEU A 9 -3.57 -6.62 -2.18
N VAL A 10 -3.37 -7.09 -0.95
CA VAL A 10 -4.02 -8.30 -0.43
C VAL A 10 -4.77 -7.97 0.85
N ILE A 11 -6.06 -8.27 0.87
CA ILE A 11 -6.95 -8.03 2.02
C ILE A 11 -7.48 -9.35 2.54
N GLY A 12 -7.34 -9.54 3.85
CA GLY A 12 -7.91 -10.66 4.59
C GLY A 12 -9.11 -10.23 5.42
N CYS A 13 -10.22 -10.95 5.30
CA CYS A 13 -11.44 -10.69 6.03
C CYS A 13 -11.85 -11.89 6.92
N SER A 14 -12.60 -11.57 7.98
CA SER A 14 -13.36 -12.52 8.79
C SER A 14 -14.46 -13.21 7.99
N ASN A 15 -15.00 -14.32 8.51
CA ASN A 15 -16.06 -15.10 7.85
C ASN A 15 -17.31 -14.28 7.50
N THR A 16 -17.60 -13.24 8.28
CA THR A 16 -18.76 -12.35 8.10
C THR A 16 -18.48 -11.16 7.19
N MET A 17 -17.25 -11.02 6.67
CA MET A 17 -16.83 -9.90 5.81
C MET A 17 -16.94 -8.51 6.46
N THR A 18 -17.02 -8.44 7.80
CA THR A 18 -17.18 -7.19 8.56
C THR A 18 -15.87 -6.65 9.11
N GLU A 19 -14.92 -7.54 9.35
CA GLU A 19 -13.57 -7.20 9.80
C GLU A 19 -12.60 -7.58 8.70
N CYS A 20 -12.00 -6.58 8.05
CA CYS A 20 -11.03 -6.74 6.98
C CYS A 20 -9.75 -5.96 7.31
N ARG A 21 -8.60 -6.50 6.92
CA ARG A 21 -7.29 -5.89 7.10
C ARG A 21 -6.37 -6.23 5.95
N GLU A 22 -5.40 -5.38 5.69
CA GLU A 22 -4.29 -5.69 4.79
C GLU A 22 -3.46 -6.86 5.33
N LEU A 23 -3.03 -7.74 4.42
CA LEU A 23 -2.10 -8.84 4.71
C LEU A 23 -0.78 -8.56 4.00
N SER A 24 0.33 -8.67 4.73
CA SER A 24 1.66 -8.48 4.16
C SER A 24 2.04 -9.66 3.27
N VAL A 25 2.50 -9.36 2.06
CA VAL A 25 3.04 -10.32 1.09
C VAL A 25 4.52 -10.06 0.85
N PRO A 26 5.31 -11.08 0.44
CA PRO A 26 6.75 -10.92 0.23
C PRO A 26 7.11 -9.92 -0.89
N VAL A 27 6.30 -9.88 -1.95
CA VAL A 27 6.48 -8.99 -3.10
C VAL A 27 5.14 -8.34 -3.41
N SER A 28 5.10 -7.01 -3.34
CA SER A 28 3.88 -6.21 -3.56
C SER A 28 4.03 -5.17 -4.68
N VAL A 29 5.20 -5.03 -5.30
CA VAL A 29 5.50 -3.96 -6.25
C VAL A 29 6.11 -4.57 -7.51
N PHE A 30 5.60 -4.16 -8.67
CA PHE A 30 5.94 -4.76 -9.97
C PHE A 30 6.19 -3.71 -11.04
N GLU A 31 7.13 -4.02 -11.93
CA GLU A 31 7.48 -3.20 -13.10
C GLU A 31 6.40 -3.24 -14.18
N THR A 32 5.57 -4.29 -14.19
CA THR A 32 4.43 -4.42 -15.11
C THR A 32 3.17 -4.95 -14.43
N ALA A 33 2.00 -4.55 -14.94
CA ALA A 33 0.71 -5.10 -14.51
C ALA A 33 0.55 -6.59 -14.85
N ALA A 34 1.23 -7.06 -15.89
CA ALA A 34 1.21 -8.47 -16.30
C ALA A 34 1.93 -9.34 -15.26
N GLU A 35 3.10 -8.92 -14.78
CA GLU A 35 3.84 -9.60 -13.71
C GLU A 35 3.03 -9.62 -12.42
N CYS A 36 2.46 -8.48 -12.00
CA CYS A 36 1.59 -8.44 -10.82
C CYS A 36 0.44 -9.46 -10.93
N THR A 37 -0.21 -9.52 -12.09
CA THR A 37 -1.32 -10.45 -12.33
C THR A 37 -0.87 -11.90 -12.30
N ALA A 38 0.33 -12.19 -12.81
CA ALA A 38 0.91 -13.53 -12.80
C ALA A 38 1.31 -13.98 -11.39
N GLU A 39 1.79 -13.06 -10.55
CA GLU A 39 2.24 -13.33 -9.18
C GLU A 39 1.09 -13.43 -8.17
N ARG A 40 -0.03 -12.75 -8.42
CA ARG A 40 -1.22 -12.75 -7.55
C ARG A 40 -1.65 -14.12 -6.99
N PRO A 41 -1.79 -15.21 -7.77
CA PRO A 41 -2.17 -16.51 -7.22
C PRO A 41 -1.15 -17.09 -6.23
N PHE A 42 0.14 -16.80 -6.41
CA PHE A 42 1.20 -17.25 -5.49
C PHE A 42 1.14 -16.45 -4.19
N ALA A 43 0.98 -15.13 -4.27
CA ALA A 43 0.80 -14.27 -3.11
C ALA A 43 -0.42 -14.68 -2.26
N LEU A 44 -1.55 -15.04 -2.89
CA LEU A 44 -2.73 -15.58 -2.18
C LEU A 44 -2.42 -16.90 -1.47
N THR A 45 -1.52 -17.72 -2.03
CA THR A 45 -1.07 -18.97 -1.42
C THR A 45 -0.17 -18.70 -0.21
N ASP A 46 0.72 -17.71 -0.29
CA ASP A 46 1.62 -17.33 0.79
C ASP A 46 0.90 -16.86 2.06
N VAL A 47 -0.26 -16.21 1.89
CA VAL A 47 -1.08 -15.73 3.01
C VAL A 47 -2.25 -16.66 3.36
N GLN A 48 -2.32 -17.84 2.76
CA GLN A 48 -3.40 -18.78 3.00
C GLN A 48 -3.49 -19.13 4.50
N GLY A 49 -4.71 -19.12 5.03
CA GLY A 49 -4.97 -19.42 6.45
C GLY A 49 -4.74 -18.26 7.41
N GLN A 50 -4.22 -17.11 6.96
CA GLN A 50 -4.11 -15.91 7.80
C GLN A 50 -5.45 -15.19 8.01
N ALA A 51 -6.42 -15.43 7.12
CA ALA A 51 -7.79 -14.94 7.22
C ALA A 51 -8.77 -15.95 6.62
N ALA A 52 -10.06 -15.78 6.89
CA ALA A 52 -11.09 -16.70 6.43
C ALA A 52 -11.43 -16.48 4.96
N HIS A 53 -11.49 -15.22 4.53
CA HIS A 53 -11.63 -14.82 3.14
C HIS A 53 -10.43 -13.96 2.76
N ILE A 54 -9.84 -14.21 1.59
CA ILE A 54 -8.67 -13.47 1.10
C ILE A 54 -8.96 -13.04 -0.32
N VAL A 55 -8.79 -11.74 -0.58
CA VAL A 55 -8.98 -11.12 -1.89
C VAL A 55 -7.74 -10.31 -2.23
N ALA A 56 -7.40 -10.25 -3.51
CA ALA A 56 -6.21 -9.54 -3.97
C ALA A 56 -6.47 -8.83 -5.28
N GLU A 57 -5.89 -7.64 -5.44
CA GLU A 57 -6.01 -6.80 -6.63
C GLU A 57 -4.68 -6.17 -7.00
N CYS A 58 -4.43 -6.09 -8.30
CA CYS A 58 -3.29 -5.36 -8.85
C CYS A 58 -3.74 -3.95 -9.20
N LEU A 59 -3.27 -2.97 -8.44
CA LEU A 59 -3.52 -1.56 -8.65
C LEU A 59 -2.52 -1.03 -9.68
N THR A 60 -3.03 -0.34 -10.70
CA THR A 60 -2.17 0.33 -11.69
C THR A 60 -1.57 1.59 -11.07
N VAL A 61 -0.26 1.75 -11.24
CA VAL A 61 0.46 2.98 -10.89
C VAL A 61 0.59 3.83 -12.15
N ASP A 62 0.17 5.09 -12.10
CA ASP A 62 0.46 6.06 -13.14
C ASP A 62 1.90 6.58 -12.95
N PRO A 63 2.83 6.37 -13.90
CA PRO A 63 4.21 6.84 -13.78
C PRO A 63 4.32 8.37 -13.63
N ALA A 64 3.31 9.13 -14.06
CA ALA A 64 3.30 10.59 -13.90
C ALA A 64 3.02 11.03 -12.45
N LEU A 65 2.48 10.13 -11.61
CA LEU A 65 2.08 10.40 -10.22
C LEU A 65 2.78 9.46 -9.23
N GLU A 66 3.73 8.65 -9.68
CA GLU A 66 4.43 7.63 -8.88
C GLU A 66 4.99 8.21 -7.57
N ASP A 67 5.66 9.36 -7.65
CA ASP A 67 6.26 10.05 -6.50
C ASP A 67 5.23 10.81 -5.64
N ASP A 68 4.02 11.03 -6.16
CA ASP A 68 2.98 11.82 -5.50
C ASP A 68 1.98 10.95 -4.70
N TYR A 69 1.83 9.67 -5.06
CA TYR A 69 0.91 8.78 -4.34
C TYR A 69 1.34 8.59 -2.88
N ASP A 70 0.42 8.85 -1.95
CA ASP A 70 0.66 8.73 -0.52
C ASP A 70 -0.42 7.93 0.23
N GLN A 71 -1.48 7.51 -0.47
CA GLN A 71 -2.57 6.73 0.10
C GLN A 71 -3.04 5.61 -0.82
N ILE A 72 -3.41 4.50 -0.19
CA ILE A 72 -4.21 3.43 -0.79
C ILE A 72 -5.58 3.46 -0.14
N VAL A 73 -6.62 3.69 -0.94
CA VAL A 73 -8.01 3.66 -0.46
C VAL A 73 -8.63 2.37 -0.97
N TRP A 74 -9.17 1.56 -0.07
CA TRP A 74 -9.75 0.28 -0.41
C TRP A 74 -11.01 -0.04 0.41
N ASN A 75 -11.91 -0.83 -0.18
CA ASN A 75 -13.09 -1.35 0.47
C ASN A 75 -13.43 -2.75 -0.05
N VAL A 76 -13.72 -3.69 0.86
CA VAL A 76 -14.22 -5.02 0.49
C VAL A 76 -15.74 -5.01 0.62
N ARG A 77 -16.43 -5.32 -0.46
CA ARG A 77 -17.90 -5.45 -0.47
C ARG A 77 -18.31 -6.81 0.11
N PRO A 78 -19.53 -6.92 0.67
CA PRO A 78 -20.04 -8.20 1.21
C PRO A 78 -20.10 -9.34 0.19
N ASP A 79 -20.09 -9.03 -1.11
CA ASP A 79 -20.06 -10.00 -2.20
C ASP A 79 -18.65 -10.55 -2.50
N GLY A 80 -17.62 -10.09 -1.78
CA GLY A 80 -16.23 -10.50 -1.97
C GLY A 80 -15.45 -9.65 -2.97
N THR A 81 -16.05 -8.60 -3.53
CA THR A 81 -15.34 -7.69 -4.44
C THR A 81 -14.46 -6.72 -3.65
N LEU A 82 -13.18 -6.59 -4.04
CA LEU A 82 -12.30 -5.52 -3.58
C LEU A 82 -12.41 -4.33 -4.56
N ASP A 83 -12.61 -3.14 -4.01
CA ASP A 83 -12.59 -1.85 -4.72
C ASP A 83 -11.43 -1.04 -4.14
N ALA A 84 -10.36 -0.86 -4.91
CA ALA A 84 -9.13 -0.25 -4.41
C ALA A 84 -8.48 0.70 -5.45
N SER A 85 -7.82 1.75 -4.95
CA SER A 85 -7.16 2.75 -5.78
C SER A 85 -6.01 3.44 -5.04
N LEU A 86 -5.02 3.91 -5.81
CA LEU A 86 -3.97 4.80 -5.34
C LEU A 86 -4.47 6.25 -5.41
N GLN A 87 -4.20 7.04 -4.37
CA GLN A 87 -4.59 8.44 -4.28
C GLN A 87 -3.46 9.32 -3.79
N VAL A 88 -3.50 10.58 -4.20
CA VAL A 88 -2.62 11.66 -3.73
C VAL A 88 -3.41 12.50 -2.73
N SER A 89 -2.91 12.64 -1.50
CA SER A 89 -3.52 13.50 -0.51
C SER A 89 -3.10 14.94 -0.77
N ASN A 90 -4.07 15.85 -0.88
CA ASN A 90 -3.78 17.29 -0.96
C ASN A 90 -3.34 17.90 0.40
N LEU A 91 -2.85 17.10 1.35
CA LEU A 91 -2.52 17.51 2.70
C LEU A 91 -1.03 17.88 2.82
N VAL A 92 -0.74 19.18 2.74
CA VAL A 92 0.62 19.69 2.96
C VAL A 92 0.81 20.03 4.44
N VAL A 93 1.71 19.31 5.12
CA VAL A 93 2.11 19.63 6.50
C VAL A 93 3.29 20.59 6.47
N ALA A 94 3.05 21.86 6.83
CA ALA A 94 4.12 22.81 7.08
C ALA A 94 4.79 22.50 8.42
N SER A 95 6.02 21.98 8.42
CA SER A 95 6.82 21.81 9.63
C SER A 95 7.81 22.97 9.78
N ASN A 96 7.66 23.75 10.86
CA ASN A 96 8.63 24.76 11.26
C ASN A 96 9.53 24.15 12.35
N ALA A 97 10.51 23.35 11.95
CA ALA A 97 11.54 22.89 12.88
C ALA A 97 12.49 24.07 13.15
N ALA A 98 12.14 24.91 14.13
CA ALA A 98 13.08 25.87 14.70
C ALA A 98 14.25 25.08 15.31
N ARG A 99 15.35 24.99 14.57
CA ARG A 99 16.59 24.36 15.02
C ARG A 99 17.12 25.17 16.22
N PRO A 100 17.26 24.59 17.42
CA PRO A 100 17.92 25.31 18.50
C PRO A 100 19.38 25.50 18.10
N GLU A 101 19.79 26.76 17.94
CA GLU A 101 21.18 27.16 17.81
C GLU A 101 21.93 26.63 19.02
N LYS A 102 22.88 25.72 18.79
CA LYS A 102 23.76 25.23 19.86
C LYS A 102 24.67 26.37 20.27
N ASP A 103 24.39 26.94 21.44
CA ASP A 103 25.23 27.89 22.14
C ASP A 103 26.53 27.17 22.60
N TYR A 104 27.52 27.09 21.70
CA TYR A 104 28.89 26.76 22.05
C TYR A 104 29.57 28.06 22.45
N LEU A 105 29.64 28.35 23.74
CA LEU A 105 30.76 29.07 24.38
C LEU A 105 30.41 29.39 25.85
N SER A 106 30.76 28.48 26.74
CA SER A 106 31.26 28.80 28.08
C SER A 106 31.59 27.50 28.79
N GLN A 107 32.87 27.11 28.82
CA GLN A 107 33.54 26.61 30.03
C GLN A 107 35.02 27.03 29.96
N GLN A 108 35.49 27.46 31.13
CA GLN A 108 36.74 28.16 31.44
C GLN A 108 38.01 27.38 31.14
#